data_AF-A0A961WX83-F1
#
_entry.id   AF-A0A961WX83-F1
#
_cell.length_a   1.000
_cell.length_b   1.000
_cell.length_c   1.000
_cell.angle_alpha   90.00
_cell.angle_beta   90.00
_cell.angle_gamma   90.00
#
_symmetry.space_group_name_H-M   'P 1'
#
loop_
_entity.id
_entity.type
_entity.pdbx_description
1 polymer ?
#
loop_
_entity_poly.entity_id
_entity_poly.type
_entity_poly.pdbx_seq_one_letter_code
_entity_poly.pdbx_strand_id
1 'polypeptide(L)' 'MEFNARYLLIAIFALAALAGGAGFVYWLENNGGFGPRTEYRIVYPVSVSGMARGGKVLFNGLQVGEIRDL' A
#
# COMPACT_ATOMS: atom_id res chain seq x y z
N MET A 1 2.37 -48.39 -13.93
CA MET A 1 3.18 -47.55 -13.02
C MET A 1 3.21 -46.13 -13.60
N GLU A 2 2.24 -45.29 -13.23
CA GLU A 2 2.10 -43.93 -13.77
C GLU A 2 2.98 -42.95 -12.97
N PHE A 3 4.25 -42.85 -13.34
CA PHE A 3 5.21 -41.99 -12.62
C PHE A 3 5.07 -40.49 -12.92
N ASN A 4 4.33 -40.08 -13.96
CA ASN A 4 4.31 -38.68 -14.42
C ASN A 4 3.22 -37.80 -13.77
N ALA A 5 2.05 -38.35 -13.45
CA ALA A 5 0.90 -37.56 -13.01
C ALA A 5 1.16 -36.79 -11.70
N ARG A 6 1.94 -37.38 -10.79
CA ARG A 6 2.29 -36.75 -9.50
C ARG A 6 3.24 -35.56 -9.63
N TYR A 7 4.22 -35.59 -10.54
CA TYR A 7 5.15 -34.47 -10.72
C TYR A 7 4.45 -33.26 -11.33
N LEU A 8 3.49 -33.51 -12.24
CA LEU A 8 2.66 -32.46 -12.81
C LEU A 8 1.81 -31.77 -11.74
N LEU A 9 1.20 -32.53 -10.81
CA LEU A 9 0.44 -31.98 -9.69
C LEU A 9 1.31 -31.10 -8.77
N ILE A 10 2.53 -31.53 -8.46
CA ILE A 10 3.46 -30.75 -7.64
C ILE A 10 3.87 -29.46 -8.36
N ALA A 11 4.13 -29.52 -9.66
CA ALA A 11 4.48 -28.35 -10.47
C ALA A 11 3.32 -27.34 -10.54
N ILE A 12 2.08 -27.82 -10.75
CA ILE A 12 0.88 -26.98 -10.74
C ILE A 12 0.69 -26.33 -9.37
N PHE A 13 0.84 -27.10 -8.29
CA PHE A 13 0.72 -26.56 -6.94
C PHE A 13 1.76 -25.48 -6.66
N ALA A 14 3.02 -25.71 -7.03
CA ALA A 14 4.09 -24.72 -6.87
C ALA A 14 3.81 -23.43 -7.66
N LEU A 15 3.35 -23.55 -8.91
CA LEU A 15 2.95 -22.41 -9.73
C LEU A 15 1.75 -21.67 -9.14
N ALA A 16 0.75 -22.39 -8.64
CA ALA A 16 -0.41 -21.80 -7.98
C ALA A 16 -0.02 -21.06 -6.69
N ALA A 17 0.91 -21.60 -5.91
CA ALA A 17 1.43 -20.93 -4.72
C ALA A 17 2.19 -19.64 -5.06
N LEU A 18 3.02 -19.66 -6.10
CA LEU A 18 3.71 -18.46 -6.60
C LEU A 18 2.72 -17.40 -7.12
N ALA A 19 1.74 -17.82 -7.93
CA ALA A 19 0.70 -16.92 -8.43
C ALA A 19 -0.16 -16.36 -7.30
N GLY A 20 -0.49 -17.17 -6.29
CA GLY A 20 -1.22 -16.75 -5.09
C GLY A 20 -0.42 -15.74 -4.26
N GLY A 21 0.88 -15.98 -4.07
CA GLY A 21 1.78 -15.04 -3.39
C GLY A 21 1.91 -13.71 -4.13
N ALA A 22 2.16 -13.75 -5.44
CA ALA A 22 2.23 -12.57 -6.28
C ALA A 22 0.90 -11.79 -6.29
N GLY A 23 -0.22 -12.50 -6.44
CA GLY A 23 -1.55 -11.93 -6.38
C GLY A 23 -1.87 -11.31 -5.01
N PHE A 24 -1.41 -11.93 -3.92
CA PHE A 24 -1.57 -11.40 -2.57
C PHE A 24 -0.80 -10.10 -2.35
N VAL A 25 0.45 -10.03 -2.84
CA VAL A 25 1.25 -8.79 -2.80
C VAL A 25 0.59 -7.69 -3.62
N TYR A 26 0.18 -7.99 -4.85
CA TYR A 26 -0.55 -7.03 -5.71
C TYR A 26 -1.85 -6.54 -5.04
N TRP A 27 -2.59 -7.45 -4.41
CA TRP A 27 -3.81 -7.13 -3.67
C TRP A 27 -3.54 -6.25 -2.45
N LEU A 28 -2.43 -6.48 -1.73
CA LEU A 28 -2.02 -5.64 -0.61
C LEU A 28 -1.61 -4.23 -1.06
N GLU A 29 -0.98 -4.05 -2.22
CA GLU A 29 -0.72 -2.71 -2.74
C GLU A 29 -2.02 -1.97 -3.05
N ASN A 30 -3.02 -2.65 -3.61
CA ASN A 30 -4.31 -2.05 -3.94
C ASN A 30 -5.19 -1.76 -2.71
N ASN A 31 -5.16 -2.59 -1.67
CA ASN A 31 -6.02 -2.45 -0.47
C ASN A 31 -5.31 -1.87 0.75
N GLY A 32 -3.98 -1.91 0.79
CA GLY A 32 -3.12 -1.36 1.84
C GLY A 32 -2.50 0.00 1.49
N GLY A 33 -2.56 0.41 0.22
CA GLY A 33 -2.26 1.77 -0.18
C GLY A 33 -3.37 2.69 0.32
N PHE A 34 -3.01 3.70 1.12
CA PHE A 34 -3.90 4.83 1.42
C PHE A 34 -4.60 5.22 0.11
N GLY A 35 -5.93 5.06 0.06
CA GLY A 35 -6.71 5.34 -1.15
C GLY A 35 -6.35 6.70 -1.75
N PRO A 36 -6.64 6.94 -3.04
CA PRO A 36 -6.08 8.04 -3.83
C PRO A 36 -5.90 9.33 -3.00
N ARG A 37 -4.67 9.61 -2.60
CA ARG A 37 -4.34 10.80 -1.80
C ARG A 37 -4.32 11.99 -2.74
N THR A 38 -5.24 12.91 -2.52
CA THR A 38 -5.24 14.18 -3.24
C THR A 38 -4.33 15.16 -2.51
N GLU A 39 -3.37 15.75 -3.23
CA GLU A 39 -2.51 16.78 -2.67
C GLU A 39 -3.26 18.11 -2.62
N TYR A 40 -3.26 18.75 -1.45
CA TYR A 40 -3.85 20.06 -1.23
C TYR A 40 -2.80 21.05 -0.77
N ARG A 41 -2.85 22.25 -1.35
CA ARG A 41 -2.05 23.39 -0.90
C ARG A 41 -2.90 24.26 0.00
N ILE A 42 -2.46 24.43 1.25
CA ILE A 42 -3.11 25.30 2.23
C ILE A 42 -2.21 26.53 2.40
N VAL A 43 -2.77 27.71 2.17
CA VAL A 43 -2.04 28.98 2.30
C VAL A 43 -2.42 29.63 3.63
N TYR A 44 -1.41 29.88 4.46
CA TYR A 44 -1.58 30.61 5.71
C TYR A 44 -1.17 32.07 5.52
N PRO A 45 -2.00 33.05 5.94
CA PRO A 45 -1.67 34.47 5.81
C PRO A 45 -0.58 34.94 6.79
N VAL A 46 -0.27 34.12 7.80
CA VAL A 46 0.74 34.37 8.83
C VAL A 46 1.63 33.15 9.00
N SER A 47 2.86 33.35 9.46
CA SER A 47 3.79 32.26 9.74
C SER A 47 3.24 31.34 10.84
N VAL A 48 3.09 30.05 10.54
CA VAL A 48 2.65 29.05 11.49
C VAL A 48 3.86 28.25 11.97
N SER A 49 4.05 28.15 13.28
CA SER A 49 5.12 27.35 13.89
C SER A 49 4.69 25.88 14.02
N GLY A 50 5.67 24.97 13.96
CA GLY A 50 5.43 23.53 14.21
C GLY A 50 5.02 22.70 12.98
N MET A 51 5.02 23.28 11.78
CA MET A 51 4.87 22.50 10.54
C MET A 51 6.24 21.98 10.09
N ALA A 52 6.34 20.67 9.89
CA ALA A 52 7.53 20.01 9.39
C ALA A 52 7.14 19.02 8.29
N ARG A 53 8.03 18.83 7.31
CA ARG A 53 7.85 17.82 6.26
C ARG A 53 7.73 16.42 6.91
N GLY A 54 6.77 15.62 6.47
CA GLY A 54 6.42 14.34 7.11
C GLY A 54 5.58 14.48 8.39
N GLY A 55 5.20 15.70 8.79
CA GLY A 55 4.28 15.94 9.90
C GLY A 55 2.90 15.35 9.63
N LYS A 56 2.24 14.84 10.68
CA LYS A 56 0.92 14.20 10.56
C LYS A 56 -0.17 15.25 10.36
N VAL A 57 -1.00 15.06 9.34
CA VAL A 57 -2.25 15.83 9.17
C VAL A 57 -3.38 15.05 9.84
N LEU A 58 -4.04 15.69 10.80
CA LEU A 58 -5.05 15.09 11.65
C LEU A 58 -6.43 15.66 11.30
N PHE A 59 -7.44 14.81 11.27
CA PHE A 59 -8.85 15.19 11.22
C PHE A 59 -9.57 14.55 12.39
N ASN A 60 -10.11 15.36 13.30
CA ASN A 60 -10.72 14.88 14.55
C ASN A 60 -9.82 13.91 15.36
N GLY A 61 -8.50 14.13 15.31
CA GLY A 61 -7.51 13.29 15.99
C GLY A 61 -7.09 12.02 15.22
N LEU A 62 -7.72 11.67 14.10
CA LEU A 62 -7.25 10.60 13.22
C LEU A 62 -6.23 11.15 12.22
N GLN A 63 -5.15 10.41 12.00
CA GLN A 63 -4.20 10.72 10.94
C GLN A 63 -4.83 10.45 9.57
N VAL A 64 -5.01 11.51 8.79
CA VAL A 64 -5.60 11.45 7.44
C VAL A 64 -4.57 11.74 6.34
N GLY A 65 -3.40 12.26 6.70
CA GLY A 65 -2.36 12.58 5.73
C GLY A 65 -1.02 12.95 6.35
N GLU A 66 -0.16 13.49 5.51
CA GLU A 66 1.17 13.97 5.87
C GLU A 66 1.49 15.26 5.12
N ILE A 67 2.34 16.11 5.72
CA ILE A 67 2.84 17.32 5.08
C ILE A 67 3.91 16.94 4.06
N ARG A 68 3.64 17.20 2.77
CA ARG A 68 4.58 16.90 1.68
C ARG A 68 5.63 17.99 1.47
N ASP A 69 5.25 19.26 1.61
CA ASP A 69 6.12 20.43 1.40
C ASP A 69 5.61 21.65 2.21
N LEU A 70 6.46 22.68 2.40
CA LEU A 70 6.18 23.90 3.17
C LEU A 70 6.22 25.15 2.29
#